data_AF-A0A090X000-F1
#
_entry.id   AF-A0A090X000-F1
#
_cell.length_a   1.000
_cell.length_b   1.000
_cell.length_c   1.000
_cell.angle_alpha   90.00
_cell.angle_beta   90.00
_cell.angle_gamma   90.00
#
_symmetry.space_group_name_H-M   'P 1'
#
loop_
_entity.id
_entity.type
_entity.pdbx_description
1 polymer ?
#
loop_
_entity_poly.entity_id
_entity_poly.type
_entity_poly.pdbx_seq_one_letter_code
_entity_poly.pdbx_strand_id
1 'polypeptide(L)'
;MLQRTQSVYLLLAAANALVLIFVFHLWVTDNGTAVFAKDELPYFAAFLVSGALSLVTIFLYKNRKLQFVLGRLNIILNFFLLGFFVYLSLNLSGETIVSEKGIGMLLPIISIVFLALANKAIKKDEDLVKSVDRLR
;
A
#
# COMPACT_ATOMS: atom_id res chain seq x y z
N MET A 1 -2.65 -8.03 -21.84
CA MET A 1 -1.83 -8.46 -20.68
C MET A 1 -2.40 -8.06 -19.31
N LEU A 2 -3.62 -7.49 -19.23
CA LEU A 2 -4.37 -7.24 -17.98
C LEU A 2 -4.79 -8.52 -17.22
N GLN A 3 -4.54 -9.70 -17.79
CA GLN A 3 -4.90 -11.01 -17.23
C GLN A 3 -3.67 -11.70 -16.61
N ARG A 4 -2.80 -10.97 -15.93
CA ARG A 4 -1.75 -11.54 -15.08
C ARG A 4 -2.09 -11.30 -13.63
N THR A 5 -1.76 -12.27 -12.77
CA THR A 5 -2.06 -12.18 -11.34
C THR A 5 -1.38 -10.97 -10.67
N GLN A 6 -0.20 -10.56 -11.16
CA GLN A 6 0.50 -9.36 -10.67
C GLN A 6 -0.32 -8.07 -10.80
N SER A 7 -1.05 -7.87 -11.91
CA SER A 7 -1.86 -6.65 -12.10
C SER A 7 -3.08 -6.62 -11.20
N VAL A 8 -3.64 -7.79 -10.84
CA VAL A 8 -4.75 -7.87 -9.88
C VAL A 8 -4.27 -7.41 -8.49
N TYR A 9 -3.12 -7.90 -8.04
CA TYR A 9 -2.57 -7.47 -6.74
C TYR A 9 -2.20 -5.98 -6.71
N LEU A 10 -1.65 -5.45 -7.80
CA LEU A 10 -1.38 -4.00 -7.90
C LEU A 10 -2.66 -3.16 -7.91
N LEU A 11 -3.73 -3.63 -8.57
CA LEU A 11 -5.04 -2.96 -8.52
C LEU A 11 -5.64 -2.99 -7.11
N LEU A 12 -5.52 -4.11 -6.39
CA LEU A 12 -6.00 -4.21 -5.01
C LEU A 12 -5.20 -3.27 -4.07
N ALA A 13 -3.88 -3.19 -4.25
CA ALA A 13 -3.05 -2.22 -3.52
C ALA A 13 -3.44 -0.77 -3.85
N ALA A 14 -3.69 -0.45 -5.13
CA ALA A 14 -4.16 0.87 -5.55
C ALA A 14 -5.54 1.20 -4.97
N ALA A 15 -6.50 0.27 -5.02
CA ALA A 15 -7.83 0.46 -4.46
C ALA A 15 -7.77 0.66 -2.94
N ASN A 16 -6.93 -0.11 -2.24
CA ASN A 16 -6.70 0.08 -0.81
C ASN A 16 -6.17 1.49 -0.50
N ALA A 17 -5.16 1.95 -1.24
CA ALA A 17 -4.53 3.24 -1.00
C ALA A 17 -5.37 4.45 -1.50
N LEU A 18 -6.23 4.28 -2.50
CA LEU A 18 -6.97 5.40 -3.12
C LEU A 18 -8.46 5.43 -2.77
N VAL A 19 -9.06 4.32 -2.35
CA VAL A 19 -10.50 4.22 -2.08
C VAL A 19 -10.75 4.01 -0.59
N LEU A 20 -10.10 3.02 0.02
CA LEU A 20 -10.40 2.63 1.40
C LEU A 20 -10.02 3.70 2.43
N ILE A 21 -9.11 4.61 2.08
CA ILE A 21 -8.76 5.79 2.88
C ILE A 21 -9.93 6.76 3.12
N PHE A 22 -10.99 6.70 2.30
CA PHE A 22 -12.21 7.49 2.46
C PHE A 22 -13.30 6.76 3.25
N VAL A 23 -13.13 5.45 3.47
CA VAL A 23 -14.11 4.57 4.12
C VAL A 23 -13.71 4.31 5.58
N PHE A 24 -12.42 4.10 5.84
CA PHE A 24 -11.91 3.79 7.16
C PHE A 24 -11.17 4.98 7.77
N HIS A 25 -11.64 5.43 8.93
CA HIS A 25 -10.97 6.47 9.70
C HIS A 25 -9.67 5.93 10.32
N LEU A 26 -8.68 6.80 10.48
CA LEU A 26 -7.41 6.50 11.13
C LEU A 26 -7.57 6.50 12.65
N TRP A 27 -8.24 7.49 13.23
CA TRP A 27 -8.57 7.54 14.66
C TRP A 27 -9.83 8.39 14.89
N VAL A 28 -10.34 8.33 16.12
CA VAL A 28 -11.40 9.21 16.61
C VAL A 28 -10.80 10.15 17.66
N THR A 29 -11.11 11.44 17.58
CA THR A 29 -10.71 12.42 18.60
C THR A 29 -11.59 12.31 19.84
N ASP A 30 -11.17 12.95 20.94
CA ASP A 30 -11.92 12.99 22.20
C ASP A 30 -13.34 13.59 22.03
N ASN A 31 -13.53 14.43 21.01
CA ASN A 31 -14.82 15.03 20.67
C ASN A 31 -15.72 14.09 19.83
N GLY A 32 -15.31 12.85 19.60
CA GLY A 32 -16.03 11.87 18.79
C GLY A 32 -15.92 12.11 17.27
N THR A 33 -15.00 12.96 16.81
CA THR A 33 -14.84 13.24 15.38
C THR A 33 -13.88 12.24 14.75
N ALA A 34 -14.35 11.51 13.74
CA ALA A 34 -13.52 10.58 12.98
C ALA A 34 -12.55 11.33 12.04
N VAL A 35 -11.25 11.04 12.17
CA VAL A 35 -10.19 11.60 11.33
C VAL A 35 -9.79 10.57 10.28
N PHE A 36 -9.89 10.93 9.01
CA PHE A 36 -9.51 10.11 7.87
C PHE A 36 -8.15 10.53 7.33
N ALA A 37 -7.55 9.69 6.48
CA ALA A 37 -6.27 10.02 5.88
C ALA A 37 -6.32 11.32 5.07
N LYS A 38 -7.46 11.65 4.44
CA LYS A 38 -7.66 12.89 3.68
C LYS A 38 -7.60 14.16 4.52
N ASP A 39 -7.84 14.05 5.82
CA ASP A 39 -7.92 15.22 6.71
C ASP A 39 -6.51 15.67 7.12
N GLU A 40 -5.50 14.81 6.93
CA GLU A 40 -4.11 15.05 7.27
C GLU A 40 -3.22 14.92 6.04
N LEU A 41 -2.71 16.05 5.55
CA LEU A 41 -1.96 16.13 4.30
C LEU A 41 -0.80 15.12 4.19
N PRO A 42 0.02 14.86 5.22
CA PRO A 42 1.13 13.91 5.12
C PRO A 42 0.66 12.48 4.84
N TYR A 43 -0.41 12.02 5.51
CA TYR A 43 -0.94 10.67 5.32
C TYR A 43 -1.67 10.57 3.98
N PHE A 44 -2.47 11.58 3.64
CA PHE A 44 -3.15 11.64 2.36
C PHE A 44 -2.17 11.55 1.20
N ALA A 45 -1.12 12.39 1.22
CA ALA A 45 -0.09 12.40 0.20
C ALA A 45 0.65 11.04 0.11
N ALA A 46 1.00 10.43 1.24
CA ALA A 46 1.66 9.13 1.26
C ALA A 46 0.80 8.03 0.63
N PHE A 47 -0.50 7.99 0.95
CA PHE A 47 -1.44 7.03 0.35
C PHE A 47 -1.65 7.32 -1.15
N LEU A 48 -1.78 8.58 -1.56
CA LEU A 48 -1.88 8.94 -2.97
C LEU A 48 -0.64 8.52 -3.77
N VAL A 49 0.56 8.77 -3.23
CA VAL A 49 1.82 8.34 -3.84
C VAL A 49 1.87 6.81 -3.94
N SER A 50 1.48 6.10 -2.89
CA SER A 50 1.43 4.63 -2.90
C SER A 50 0.45 4.07 -3.95
N GLY A 51 -0.73 4.67 -4.05
CA GLY A 51 -1.73 4.32 -5.06
C GLY A 51 -1.25 4.61 -6.48
N ALA A 52 -0.70 5.81 -6.72
CA ALA A 52 -0.14 6.21 -8.00
C ALA A 52 1.02 5.30 -8.43
N LEU A 53 1.94 4.97 -7.52
CA LEU A 53 3.01 3.99 -7.78
C LEU A 53 2.45 2.64 -8.21
N SER A 54 1.40 2.15 -7.54
CA SER A 54 0.75 0.88 -7.89
C SER A 54 0.16 0.93 -9.29
N LEU A 55 -0.55 2.01 -9.64
CA LEU A 55 -1.15 2.20 -10.97
C LEU A 55 -0.10 2.32 -12.07
N VAL A 56 0.92 3.17 -11.88
CA VAL A 56 2.04 3.32 -12.84
C VAL A 56 2.74 1.97 -13.05
N THR A 57 2.94 1.20 -11.98
CA THR A 57 3.58 -0.12 -12.06
C THR A 57 2.81 -1.09 -12.96
N ILE A 58 1.48 -1.02 -13.01
CA ILE A 58 0.66 -1.87 -13.91
C ILE A 58 1.02 -1.63 -15.39
N PHE A 59 1.21 -0.38 -15.78
CA PHE A 59 1.51 0.00 -17.16
C PHE A 59 2.95 -0.31 -17.59
N LEU A 60 3.85 -0.58 -16.63
CA LEU A 60 5.25 -0.95 -16.88
C LEU A 60 5.44 -2.44 -17.23
N TYR A 61 4.41 -3.10 -17.76
CA TYR A 61 4.40 -4.54 -18.07
C TYR A 61 5.51 -5.01 -19.03
N LYS A 62 6.12 -4.09 -19.78
CA LYS A 62 7.27 -4.37 -20.66
C LYS A 62 8.60 -4.43 -19.90
N ASN A 63 8.68 -3.79 -18.72
CA ASN A 63 9.91 -3.67 -17.92
C ASN A 63 9.70 -4.27 -16.53
N ARG A 64 9.73 -5.60 -16.44
CA ARG A 64 9.48 -6.38 -15.21
C ARG A 64 10.48 -6.06 -14.11
N LYS A 65 11.73 -5.79 -14.45
CA LYS A 65 12.76 -5.36 -13.48
C LYS A 65 12.35 -4.05 -12.82
N LEU A 66 11.90 -3.07 -13.60
CA LEU A 66 11.41 -1.81 -13.05
C LEU A 66 10.13 -2.02 -12.22
N GLN A 67 9.20 -2.88 -12.68
CA GLN A 67 8.01 -3.22 -11.89
C GLN A 67 8.37 -3.77 -10.51
N PHE A 68 9.36 -4.66 -10.45
CA PHE A 68 9.85 -5.24 -9.20
C PHE A 68 10.48 -4.19 -8.29
N VAL A 69 11.29 -3.27 -8.83
CA VAL A 69 11.90 -2.18 -8.05
C VAL A 69 10.83 -1.24 -7.51
N LEU A 70 9.90 -0.77 -8.34
CA LEU A 70 8.82 0.13 -7.92
C LEU A 70 7.91 -0.51 -6.87
N GLY A 71 7.57 -1.79 -7.03
CA GLY A 71 6.80 -2.51 -6.02
C GLY A 71 7.53 -2.58 -4.68
N ARG A 72 8.85 -2.80 -4.68
CA ARG A 72 9.66 -2.79 -3.42
C ARG A 72 9.73 -1.40 -2.79
N LEU A 73 9.91 -0.35 -3.58
CA LEU A 73 9.88 1.03 -3.08
C LEU A 73 8.52 1.35 -2.46
N ASN A 74 7.44 0.88 -3.06
CA ASN A 74 6.09 1.07 -2.54
C ASN A 74 5.84 0.27 -1.23
N ILE A 75 6.42 -0.93 -1.11
CA ILE A 75 6.41 -1.68 0.17
C ILE A 75 7.13 -0.88 1.26
N ILE A 76 8.32 -0.34 0.96
CA ILE A 76 9.10 0.46 1.91
C ILE A 76 8.31 1.69 2.36
N LEU A 77 7.67 2.41 1.43
CA LEU A 77 6.78 3.54 1.74
C LEU A 77 5.68 3.14 2.72
N ASN A 78 5.01 2.01 2.49
CA ASN A 78 3.96 1.53 3.39
C ASN A 78 4.51 1.07 4.75
N PHE A 79 5.74 0.55 4.81
CA PHE A 79 6.39 0.26 6.10
C PHE A 79 6.70 1.53 6.90
N PHE A 80 7.13 2.61 6.24
CA PHE A 80 7.30 3.91 6.90
C PHE A 80 5.98 4.45 7.43
N LEU A 81 4.93 4.38 6.61
CA LEU A 81 3.58 4.79 7.00
C LEU A 81 3.06 3.96 8.18
N LEU A 82 3.26 2.65 8.15
CA LEU A 82 2.93 1.75 9.26
C LEU A 82 3.71 2.10 10.53
N GLY A 83 5.02 2.32 10.43
CA GLY A 83 5.86 2.71 11.56
C GLY A 83 5.39 4.03 12.18
N PHE A 84 5.01 4.99 11.33
CA PHE A 84 4.42 6.25 11.78
C PHE A 84 3.09 6.03 12.51
N PHE A 85 2.19 5.20 11.97
CA PHE A 85 0.92 4.90 12.65
C PHE A 85 1.11 4.13 13.95
N VAL A 86 2.08 3.23 14.04
CA VAL A 86 2.44 2.58 15.31
C VAL A 86 2.93 3.62 16.32
N TYR A 87 3.82 4.54 15.91
CA TYR A 87 4.25 5.64 16.77
C TYR A 87 3.08 6.50 17.23
N LEU A 88 2.22 6.97 16.31
CA LEU A 88 1.03 7.74 16.64
C LEU A 88 0.13 6.97 17.63
N SER A 89 -0.11 5.69 17.37
CA SER A 89 -0.93 4.80 18.20
C SER A 89 -0.40 4.60 19.63
N LEU A 90 0.91 4.73 19.84
CA LEU A 90 1.54 4.65 21.16
C LEU A 90 1.54 5.99 21.91
N ASN A 91 1.49 7.12 21.17
CA ASN A 91 1.48 8.47 21.75
C ASN A 91 0.09 9.06 21.91
N LEU A 92 -0.93 8.50 21.25
CA LEU A 92 -2.33 8.77 21.57
C LEU A 92 -2.60 8.25 22.98
N SER A 93 -2.79 9.17 23.93
CA SER A 93 -2.98 8.87 25.35
C SER A 93 -4.11 7.87 25.54
N GLY A 94 -3.80 6.71 26.12
CA GLY A 94 -4.80 5.76 26.60
C GLY A 94 -5.49 6.21 27.89
N GLU A 95 -5.69 7.51 28.09
CA GLU A 95 -6.32 8.06 29.29
C GLU A 95 -7.85 7.98 29.16
N THR A 96 -8.32 6.75 29.35
CA THR A 96 -9.63 6.41 29.93
C THR A 96 -10.93 6.78 29.21
N ILE A 97 -11.05 7.74 28.28
CA ILE A 97 -12.32 7.98 27.58
C ILE A 97 -12.05 8.60 26.18
N VAL A 98 -12.33 7.87 25.09
CA VAL A 98 -12.55 8.38 23.69
C VAL A 98 -11.35 8.73 22.77
N SER A 99 -10.23 7.99 22.76
CA SER A 99 -9.44 7.91 21.51
C SER A 99 -9.39 6.48 21.00
N GLU A 100 -10.44 6.11 20.27
CA GLU A 100 -10.54 4.81 19.61
C GLU A 100 -9.61 4.78 18.40
N LYS A 101 -8.75 3.76 18.37
CA LYS A 101 -7.85 3.49 17.26
C LYS A 101 -8.68 3.02 16.08
N GLY A 102 -8.64 3.76 14.97
CA GLY A 102 -9.37 3.43 13.77
C GLY A 102 -8.69 2.32 12.98
N ILE A 103 -9.50 1.46 12.34
CA ILE A 103 -9.00 0.37 11.50
C ILE A 103 -8.23 0.88 10.27
N GLY A 104 -8.39 2.16 9.90
CA GLY A 104 -7.64 2.81 8.83
C GLY A 104 -6.13 2.80 9.04
N MET A 105 -5.64 2.72 10.29
CA MET A 105 -4.21 2.58 10.58
C MET A 105 -3.61 1.26 10.07
N LEU A 106 -4.44 0.24 9.80
CA LEU A 106 -4.01 -1.06 9.30
C LEU A 106 -3.97 -1.12 7.75
N LEU A 107 -4.49 -0.11 7.05
CA LEU A 107 -4.45 -0.06 5.58
C LEU A 107 -3.05 -0.24 4.99
N PRO A 108 -1.96 0.30 5.57
CA PRO A 108 -0.61 0.05 5.04
C PRO A 108 -0.21 -1.43 5.08
N ILE A 109 -0.70 -2.21 6.06
CA ILE A 109 -0.46 -3.66 6.14
C ILE A 109 -1.11 -4.37 4.94
N ILE A 110 -2.36 -4.01 4.64
CA ILE A 110 -3.11 -4.55 3.49
C ILE A 110 -2.36 -4.24 2.19
N SER A 111 -1.88 -3.01 2.03
CA SER A 111 -1.03 -2.62 0.89
C SER A 111 0.24 -3.48 0.81
N ILE A 112 0.97 -3.66 1.92
CA ILE A 112 2.21 -4.46 1.95
C ILE A 112 1.96 -5.89 1.48
N VAL A 113 0.88 -6.53 1.96
CA VAL A 113 0.52 -7.90 1.56
C VAL A 113 0.30 -7.98 0.05
N PHE A 114 -0.55 -7.10 -0.51
CA PHE A 114 -0.82 -7.14 -1.95
C PHE A 114 0.42 -6.79 -2.79
N LEU A 115 1.22 -5.79 -2.39
CA LEU A 115 2.45 -5.44 -3.09
C LEU A 115 3.50 -6.57 -3.03
N ALA A 116 3.60 -7.28 -1.90
CA ALA A 116 4.50 -8.44 -1.77
C ALA A 116 4.07 -9.59 -2.69
N LEU A 117 2.76 -9.87 -2.78
CA LEU A 117 2.20 -10.84 -3.72
C LEU A 117 2.43 -10.43 -5.18
N ALA A 118 2.25 -9.14 -5.50
CA ALA A 118 2.56 -8.59 -6.82
C ALA A 118 4.03 -8.78 -7.18
N ASN A 119 4.96 -8.42 -6.29
CA ASN A 119 6.40 -8.58 -6.51
C ASN A 119 6.82 -10.04 -6.67
N LYS A 120 6.22 -10.95 -5.89
CA LYS A 120 6.45 -12.40 -6.05
C LYS A 120 6.02 -12.88 -7.43
N ALA A 121 4.86 -12.44 -7.90
CA ALA A 121 4.36 -12.77 -9.23
C ALA A 121 5.27 -12.18 -10.33
N ILE A 122 5.67 -10.90 -10.22
CA ILE A 122 6.59 -10.24 -11.18
C ILE A 122 7.92 -10.97 -11.28
N LYS A 123 8.50 -11.37 -10.14
CA LYS A 123 9.77 -12.10 -10.11
C LYS A 123 9.66 -13.45 -10.81
N LYS A 124 8.61 -14.23 -10.52
CA LYS A 124 8.34 -15.50 -11.21
C LYS A 124 8.25 -15.29 -12.73
N ASP A 125 7.55 -14.24 -13.13
CA ASP A 125 7.35 -13.87 -14.52
C ASP A 125 8.65 -13.48 -15.24
N GLU A 126 9.57 -12.79 -14.56
CA GLU A 126 10.91 -12.46 -15.04
C GLU A 126 11.80 -13.70 -15.16
N ASP A 127 11.77 -14.58 -14.17
CA ASP A 127 12.58 -15.81 -14.14
C ASP A 127 12.16 -16.79 -15.25
N LEU A 128 10.85 -16.88 -15.54
CA LEU A 128 10.32 -17.66 -16.65
C LEU A 128 10.87 -17.17 -18.00
N VAL A 129 10.86 -15.86 -18.25
CA VAL A 129 11.37 -15.30 -19.51
C VAL A 129 12.87 -15.61 -19.65
N LYS A 130 13.67 -15.41 -18.59
CA LYS A 130 15.10 -15.73 -18.61
C LYS A 130 15.39 -17.21 -18.83
N SER A 131 14.55 -18.10 -18.30
CA SER A 131 14.75 -19.54 -18.46
C SER A 131 14.55 -19.98 -19.92
N VAL A 132 13.60 -19.37 -20.63
CA VAL A 132 13.35 -19.64 -22.05
C VAL A 132 14.50 -19.12 -22.91
N ASP A 133 15.03 -17.93 -22.62
CA ASP A 133 16.14 -17.36 -23.38
C ASP A 133 17.46 -18.14 -23.21
N ARG A 134 17.63 -18.89 -22.11
CA ARG A 134 18.82 -19.75 -21.89
C ARG A 134 18.81 -21.05 -22.69
N LEU A 135 17.65 -21.47 -23.21
CA LEU A 135 17.49 -22.72 -23.96
C LEU A 135 17.57 -22.51 -25.49
N ARG A 136 17.68 -21.27 -25.94
CA ARG A 136 17.81 -20.87 -27.34
C ARG A 136 19.26 -20.53 -27.65
#